data_AF-A0A7X7FZH6-F1
#
_entry.id   AF-A0A7X7FZH6-F1
#
_cell.length_a   1.000
_cell.length_b   1.000
_cell.length_c   1.000
_cell.angle_alpha   90.00
_cell.angle_beta   90.00
_cell.angle_gamma   90.00
#
_symmetry.space_group_name_H-M   'P 1'
#
loop_
_entity.id
_entity.type
_entity.pdbx_description
1 polymer ?
#
loop_
_entity_poly.entity_id
_entity_poly.type
_entity_poly.pdbx_seq_one_letter_code
_entity_poly.pdbx_strand_id
1 'polypeptide(L)'
;MSKEFDPQILSKAVQEVVCDAFSRVCRAQPGEEPVVFERDIIESDGRMRLAPMQRFNTTAYAAVVNFFLNAQDQKKNYPVGTLAFFVREDMVERFLKAQKVTFKDDDEEMIKEKVGDFAGVLAGELKNRLASQGYAEVLLSAPENHKNTIPDGIPFNYDLYKKTEILFQFWKQKCVVVEICMGQLPRRGA
;
A
#
# COMPACT_ATOMS: atom_id res chain seq x y z
N MET A 1 -21.96 -0.87 15.76
CA MET A 1 -21.81 -0.95 14.28
C MET A 1 -20.32 -0.96 13.98
N SER A 2 -19.84 -1.89 13.15
CA SER A 2 -18.42 -1.94 12.76
C SER A 2 -18.05 -0.64 12.03
N LYS A 3 -16.97 0.03 12.44
CA LYS A 3 -16.44 1.22 11.76
C LYS A 3 -15.47 0.87 10.63
N GLU A 4 -15.18 -0.41 10.45
CA GLU A 4 -14.22 -0.92 9.48
C GLU A 4 -14.94 -1.39 8.19
N PHE A 5 -14.26 -1.20 7.05
CA PHE A 5 -14.68 -1.80 5.79
C PHE A 5 -14.54 -3.32 5.83
N ASP A 6 -15.37 -4.05 5.08
CA ASP A 6 -15.29 -5.51 5.02
C ASP A 6 -13.86 -5.99 4.67
N PRO A 7 -13.14 -6.61 5.61
CA PRO A 7 -11.73 -6.95 5.42
C PRO A 7 -11.52 -7.96 4.29
N GLN A 8 -12.50 -8.81 4.00
CA GLN A 8 -12.41 -9.81 2.94
C GLN A 8 -12.51 -9.16 1.56
N ILE A 9 -13.44 -8.22 1.39
CA ILE A 9 -13.58 -7.45 0.14
C ILE A 9 -12.31 -6.65 -0.11
N LEU A 10 -11.80 -5.96 0.91
CA LEU A 10 -10.59 -5.15 0.81
C LEU A 10 -9.36 -5.99 0.48
N SER A 11 -9.15 -7.09 1.22
CA SER A 11 -8.04 -8.01 1.01
C SER A 11 -8.04 -8.58 -0.40
N LYS A 12 -9.20 -9.04 -0.88
CA LYS A 12 -9.34 -9.58 -2.24
C LYS A 12 -9.04 -8.51 -3.31
N ALA A 13 -9.61 -7.31 -3.15
CA ALA A 13 -9.38 -6.22 -4.11
C ALA A 13 -7.89 -5.83 -4.19
N VAL A 14 -7.18 -5.79 -3.05
CA VAL A 14 -5.74 -5.51 -3.02
C VAL A 14 -4.93 -6.61 -3.69
N GLN A 15 -5.24 -7.89 -3.41
CA GLN A 15 -4.56 -9.01 -4.07
C GLN A 15 -4.71 -8.94 -5.60
N GLU A 16 -5.92 -8.71 -6.09
CA GLU A 16 -6.19 -8.58 -7.52
C GLU A 16 -5.41 -7.41 -8.14
N VAL A 17 -5.46 -6.22 -7.52
CA VAL A 17 -4.75 -5.03 -8.00
C VAL A 17 -3.23 -5.25 -8.05
N VAL A 18 -2.64 -5.82 -6.99
CA VAL A 18 -1.19 -6.08 -6.96
C VAL A 18 -0.80 -7.12 -8.03
N CYS A 19 -1.55 -8.21 -8.16
CA CYS A 19 -1.29 -9.24 -9.17
C CYS A 19 -1.43 -8.69 -10.60
N ASP A 20 -2.49 -7.92 -10.88
CA ASP A 20 -2.74 -7.32 -12.19
C ASP A 20 -1.62 -6.32 -12.54
N ALA A 21 -1.22 -5.47 -11.58
CA ALA A 21 -0.15 -4.50 -11.76
C ALA A 21 1.20 -5.18 -12.02
N PHE A 22 1.58 -6.19 -11.22
CA PHE A 22 2.83 -6.94 -11.44
C PHE A 22 2.83 -7.73 -12.75
N SER A 23 1.69 -8.31 -13.14
CA SER A 23 1.55 -9.02 -14.41
C SER A 23 1.75 -8.07 -15.60
N ARG A 24 1.10 -6.90 -15.57
CA ARG A 24 1.16 -5.91 -16.65
C ARG A 24 2.50 -5.19 -16.72
N VAL A 25 3.00 -4.73 -15.58
CA VAL A 25 4.16 -3.83 -15.48
C VAL A 25 5.45 -4.63 -15.38
N CYS A 26 5.49 -5.63 -14.52
CA CYS A 26 6.71 -6.40 -14.26
C CYS A 26 6.79 -7.71 -15.06
N ARG A 27 5.73 -8.07 -15.81
CA ARG A 27 5.58 -9.38 -16.47
C ARG A 27 5.84 -10.55 -15.51
N ALA A 28 5.40 -10.37 -14.26
CA ALA A 28 5.62 -11.31 -13.18
C ALA A 28 4.29 -11.72 -12.56
N GLN A 29 4.18 -12.99 -12.18
CA GLN A 29 3.08 -13.52 -11.40
C GLN A 29 3.61 -14.02 -10.05
N PRO A 30 2.77 -14.03 -9.00
CA PRO A 30 3.14 -14.65 -7.75
C PRO A 30 3.49 -16.13 -7.96
N GLY A 31 4.55 -16.61 -7.33
CA GLY A 31 4.92 -18.03 -7.37
C GLY A 31 4.00 -18.92 -6.52
N GLU A 32 3.31 -18.31 -5.55
CA GLU A 32 2.37 -18.92 -4.61
C GLU A 32 1.22 -17.94 -4.36
N GLU A 33 0.13 -18.43 -3.78
CA GLU A 33 -0.95 -17.54 -3.33
C GLU A 33 -0.43 -16.52 -2.29
N PRO A 34 -0.86 -15.25 -2.35
CA PRO A 34 -0.47 -14.26 -1.35
C PRO A 34 -0.90 -14.67 0.05
N VAL A 35 -0.02 -14.47 1.03
CA VAL A 35 -0.32 -14.80 2.42
C VAL A 35 -0.91 -13.58 3.12
N VAL A 36 -2.11 -13.73 3.68
CA VAL A 36 -2.86 -12.64 4.34
C VAL A 36 -2.75 -12.78 5.86
N PHE A 37 -2.42 -11.69 6.52
CA PHE A 37 -2.41 -11.57 7.97
C PHE A 37 -3.29 -10.41 8.41
N GLU A 38 -4.01 -10.59 9.51
CA GLU A 38 -4.64 -9.49 10.24
C GLU A 38 -3.69 -9.07 11.38
N ARG A 39 -3.42 -7.77 11.49
CA ARG A 39 -2.49 -7.21 12.47
C ARG A 39 -3.14 -6.05 13.19
N ASP A 40 -2.81 -5.89 14.47
CA ASP A 40 -3.16 -4.67 15.19
C ASP A 40 -2.37 -3.48 14.62
N ILE A 41 -3.03 -2.33 14.60
CA ILE A 41 -2.39 -1.05 14.32
C ILE A 41 -1.60 -0.65 15.55
N ILE A 42 -0.29 -0.47 15.38
CA ILE A 42 0.58 0.06 16.41
C ILE A 42 0.58 1.57 16.28
N GLU A 43 -0.07 2.26 17.22
CA GLU A 43 -0.16 3.70 17.28
C GLU A 43 0.94 4.28 18.19
N SER A 44 1.49 5.43 17.79
CA SER A 44 2.41 6.24 18.58
C SER A 44 2.27 7.70 18.17
N ASP A 45 2.06 8.60 19.14
CA ASP A 45 1.90 10.04 18.94
C ASP A 45 0.85 10.41 17.88
N GLY A 46 -0.24 9.66 17.86
CA GLY A 46 -1.33 9.82 16.91
C GLY A 46 -1.06 9.25 15.52
N ARG A 47 0.00 8.46 15.34
CA ARG A 47 0.41 7.98 14.03
C ARG A 47 0.57 6.47 14.01
N MET A 48 0.20 5.86 12.89
CA MET A 48 0.40 4.44 12.67
C MET A 48 1.87 4.19 12.37
N ARG A 49 2.51 3.35 13.18
CA ARG A 49 3.89 2.92 12.95
C ARG A 49 3.93 1.87 11.84
N LEU A 50 4.88 2.06 10.92
CA LEU A 50 5.22 1.10 9.88
C LEU A 50 6.67 0.67 10.07
N ALA A 51 6.90 -0.65 9.97
CA ALA A 51 8.20 -1.26 10.21
C ALA A 51 8.58 -2.21 9.06
N PRO A 52 8.91 -1.69 7.86
CA PRO A 52 9.15 -2.52 6.69
C PRO A 52 10.36 -3.46 6.87
N MET A 53 11.38 -3.05 7.61
CA MET A 53 12.52 -3.93 7.92
C MET A 53 12.13 -5.18 8.71
N GLN A 54 11.16 -5.08 9.62
CA GLN A 54 10.70 -6.24 10.40
C GLN A 54 9.96 -7.27 9.53
N ARG A 55 9.46 -6.87 8.35
CA ARG A 55 8.77 -7.76 7.41
C ARG A 55 9.73 -8.63 6.60
N PHE A 56 10.91 -8.09 6.32
CA PHE A 56 11.90 -8.75 5.47
C PHE A 56 13.16 -9.19 6.22
N ASN A 57 13.36 -8.76 7.47
CA ASN A 57 14.62 -8.89 8.21
C ASN A 57 15.82 -8.30 7.46
N THR A 58 15.59 -7.27 6.65
CA THR A 58 16.61 -6.56 5.86
C THR A 58 16.08 -5.19 5.46
N THR A 59 16.90 -4.39 4.78
CA THR A 59 16.53 -3.10 4.22
C THR A 59 15.34 -3.22 3.26
N ALA A 60 14.46 -2.23 3.30
CA ALA A 60 13.31 -2.16 2.40
C ALA A 60 12.94 -0.72 2.08
N TYR A 61 12.38 -0.53 0.90
CA TYR A 61 11.76 0.71 0.47
C TYR A 61 10.27 0.66 0.78
N ALA A 62 9.73 1.79 1.21
CA ALA A 62 8.33 1.93 1.57
C ALA A 62 7.73 3.14 0.86
N ALA A 63 6.51 2.98 0.37
CA ALA A 63 5.70 4.08 -0.14
C ALA A 63 4.30 4.00 0.45
N VAL A 64 3.77 5.14 0.88
CA VAL A 64 2.47 5.22 1.56
C VAL A 64 1.54 6.16 0.80
N VAL A 65 0.31 5.71 0.55
CA VAL A 65 -0.75 6.49 -0.05
C VAL A 65 -1.97 6.49 0.86
N ASN A 66 -2.46 7.68 1.18
CA ASN A 66 -3.65 7.87 2.00
C ASN A 66 -4.89 8.10 1.13
N PHE A 67 -6.03 7.60 1.60
CA PHE A 67 -7.33 7.75 0.98
C PHE A 67 -8.18 8.72 1.81
N PHE A 68 -8.90 9.63 1.16
CA PHE A 68 -9.77 10.62 1.82
C PHE A 68 -11.17 10.60 1.19
N LEU A 69 -12.23 10.78 1.98
CA LEU A 69 -13.60 10.81 1.45
C LEU A 69 -13.88 12.07 0.64
N ASN A 70 -13.21 13.17 0.96
CA ASN A 70 -13.43 14.47 0.32
C ASN A 70 -12.21 15.40 0.51
N ALA A 71 -12.26 16.57 -0.13
CA ALA A 71 -11.18 17.55 -0.10
C ALA A 71 -10.99 18.21 1.28
N GLN A 72 -12.02 18.24 2.13
CA GLN A 72 -11.91 18.79 3.48
C GLN A 72 -11.09 17.85 4.37
N ASP A 73 -11.36 16.55 4.30
CA ASP A 73 -10.60 15.52 5.00
C ASP A 73 -9.14 15.49 4.55
N GLN A 74 -8.91 15.63 3.24
CA GLN A 74 -7.56 15.73 2.68
C GLN A 74 -6.80 16.95 3.21
N LYS A 75 -7.42 18.13 3.25
CA LYS A 75 -6.81 19.35 3.81
C LYS A 75 -6.48 19.23 5.29
N LYS A 76 -7.29 18.48 6.04
CA LYS A 76 -7.08 18.22 7.48
C LYS A 76 -6.15 17.04 7.75
N ASN A 77 -5.68 16.36 6.69
CA ASN A 77 -4.93 15.10 6.78
C ASN A 77 -5.63 14.05 7.66
N TYR A 78 -6.94 13.90 7.45
CA TYR A 78 -7.79 12.92 8.15
C TYR A 78 -8.18 11.79 7.19
N PRO A 79 -7.29 10.81 6.96
CA PRO A 79 -7.55 9.76 5.98
C PRO A 79 -8.67 8.82 6.44
N VAL A 80 -9.45 8.31 5.48
CA VAL A 80 -10.39 7.20 5.71
C VAL A 80 -9.69 5.85 5.63
N GLY A 81 -8.56 5.77 4.92
CA GLY A 81 -7.75 4.57 4.83
C GLY A 81 -6.33 4.86 4.35
N THR A 82 -5.49 3.85 4.38
CA THR A 82 -4.07 3.95 4.03
C THR A 82 -3.58 2.66 3.39
N LEU A 83 -2.85 2.79 2.28
CA LEU A 83 -2.09 1.72 1.63
C LEU A 83 -0.60 1.99 1.82
N ALA A 84 0.12 1.04 2.39
CA ALA A 84 1.57 1.05 2.46
C ALA A 84 2.12 -0.11 1.61
N PHE A 85 3.00 0.22 0.67
CA PHE A 85 3.65 -0.71 -0.23
C PHE A 85 5.13 -0.82 0.15
N PHE A 86 5.59 -2.04 0.41
CA PHE A 86 6.97 -2.32 0.78
C PHE A 86 7.63 -3.24 -0.24
N VAL A 87 8.87 -2.91 -0.63
CA VAL A 87 9.72 -3.73 -1.50
C VAL A 87 11.07 -3.95 -0.81
N ARG A 88 11.51 -5.20 -0.76
CA ARG A 88 12.82 -5.57 -0.23
C ARG A 88 13.95 -5.00 -1.11
N GLU A 89 15.00 -4.43 -0.50
CA GLU A 89 16.06 -3.69 -1.22
C GLU A 89 16.72 -4.49 -2.35
N ASP A 90 17.10 -5.74 -2.10
CA ASP A 90 17.72 -6.65 -3.08
C ASP A 90 16.80 -7.00 -4.28
N MET A 91 15.49 -6.73 -4.16
CA MET A 91 14.50 -6.97 -5.22
C MET A 91 14.18 -5.70 -6.02
N VAL A 92 14.59 -4.52 -5.54
CA VAL A 92 14.28 -3.24 -6.17
C VAL A 92 14.87 -3.16 -7.58
N GLU A 93 16.13 -3.54 -7.75
CA GLU A 93 16.77 -3.48 -9.08
C GLU A 93 15.98 -4.31 -10.10
N ARG A 94 15.59 -5.52 -9.71
CA ARG A 94 14.79 -6.40 -10.55
C ARG A 94 13.42 -5.80 -10.86
N PHE A 95 12.79 -5.20 -9.86
CA PHE A 95 11.50 -4.51 -9.98
C PHE A 95 11.57 -3.29 -10.91
N LEU A 96 12.62 -2.47 -10.82
CA LEU A 96 12.82 -1.29 -11.67
C LEU A 96 13.22 -1.66 -13.10
N LYS A 97 14.09 -2.66 -13.27
CA LYS A 97 14.42 -3.20 -14.60
C LYS A 97 13.20 -3.79 -15.29
N ALA A 98 12.31 -4.47 -14.55
CA ALA A 98 11.06 -4.99 -15.10
C ALA A 98 10.14 -3.87 -15.62
N GLN A 99 10.18 -2.70 -14.96
CA GLN A 99 9.52 -1.46 -15.38
C GLN A 99 10.23 -0.71 -16.53
N LYS A 100 11.37 -1.24 -17.02
CA LYS A 100 12.23 -0.57 -18.01
C LYS A 100 12.76 0.79 -17.53
N VAL A 101 12.93 0.94 -16.22
CA VAL A 101 13.56 2.13 -15.62
C VAL A 101 15.07 1.97 -15.73
N THR A 102 15.74 2.99 -16.27
CA THR A 102 17.20 3.09 -16.25
C THR A 102 17.59 3.88 -15.02
N PHE A 103 18.47 3.32 -14.19
CA PHE A 103 18.95 3.97 -12.97
C PHE A 103 20.40 3.62 -12.68
N LYS A 104 21.05 4.45 -11.86
CA LYS A 104 22.34 4.12 -11.26
C LYS A 104 22.08 3.55 -9.87
N ASP A 105 22.82 2.52 -9.49
CA ASP A 105 22.57 1.78 -8.24
C ASP A 105 22.70 2.64 -6.97
N ASP A 106 23.36 3.80 -7.05
CA ASP A 106 23.53 4.77 -5.96
C ASP A 106 22.45 5.87 -5.90
N ASP A 107 21.50 5.89 -6.84
CA ASP A 107 20.43 6.90 -6.89
C ASP A 107 19.23 6.50 -6.02
N GLU A 108 19.42 6.58 -4.71
CA GLU A 108 18.40 6.21 -3.73
C GLU A 108 17.11 7.05 -3.84
N GLU A 109 17.21 8.33 -4.20
CA GLU A 109 16.05 9.22 -4.36
C GLU A 109 15.19 8.78 -5.53
N MET A 110 15.79 8.51 -6.69
CA MET A 110 15.04 8.00 -7.83
C MET A 110 14.41 6.64 -7.55
N ILE A 111 15.11 5.75 -6.83
CA ILE A 111 14.54 4.47 -6.40
C ILE A 111 13.28 4.71 -5.55
N LYS A 112 13.35 5.59 -4.55
CA LYS A 112 12.20 5.94 -3.69
C LYS A 112 11.05 6.49 -4.51
N GLU A 113 11.32 7.41 -5.43
CA GLU A 113 10.32 7.97 -6.33
C GLU A 113 9.62 6.90 -7.16
N LYS A 114 10.36 5.96 -7.74
CA LYS A 114 9.79 4.89 -8.58
C LYS A 114 8.98 3.88 -7.79
N VAL A 115 9.39 3.58 -6.56
CA VAL A 115 8.58 2.79 -5.62
C VAL A 115 7.30 3.55 -5.26
N GLY A 116 7.40 4.86 -5.05
CA GLY A 116 6.28 5.77 -4.84
C GLY A 116 5.28 5.79 -6.00
N ASP A 117 5.77 6.01 -7.22
CA ASP A 117 4.98 6.02 -8.46
C ASP A 117 4.15 4.73 -8.56
N PHE A 118 4.76 3.58 -8.30
CA PHE A 118 4.08 2.29 -8.35
C PHE A 118 3.03 2.14 -7.24
N ALA A 119 3.31 2.59 -6.01
CA ALA A 119 2.31 2.61 -4.94
C ALA A 119 1.12 3.51 -5.30
N GLY A 120 1.38 4.65 -5.98
CA GLY A 120 0.35 5.52 -6.55
C GLY A 120 -0.52 4.81 -7.59
N VAL A 121 0.08 4.02 -8.49
CA VAL A 121 -0.65 3.17 -9.45
C VAL A 121 -1.55 2.18 -8.72
N LEU A 122 -1.02 1.44 -7.74
CA LEU A 122 -1.80 0.47 -6.95
C LEU A 122 -2.99 1.15 -6.23
N ALA A 123 -2.75 2.29 -5.59
CA ALA A 123 -3.80 3.03 -4.90
C ALA A 123 -4.88 3.57 -5.86
N GLY A 124 -4.48 4.05 -7.04
CA GLY A 124 -5.38 4.48 -8.11
C GLY A 124 -6.27 3.34 -8.62
N GLU A 125 -5.67 2.17 -8.87
CA GLU A 125 -6.41 0.99 -9.31
C GLU A 125 -7.34 0.44 -8.24
N LEU A 126 -6.91 0.41 -6.99
CA LEU A 126 -7.76 0.03 -5.86
C LEU A 126 -8.95 0.97 -5.72
N LYS A 127 -8.72 2.28 -5.77
CA LYS A 127 -9.80 3.29 -5.77
C LYS A 127 -10.82 2.99 -6.88
N ASN A 128 -10.35 2.77 -8.11
CA ASN A 128 -11.23 2.54 -9.26
C ASN A 128 -12.03 1.24 -9.11
N ARG A 129 -11.41 0.18 -8.57
CA ARG A 129 -12.08 -1.11 -8.31
C ARG A 129 -13.14 -0.99 -7.21
N LEU A 130 -12.87 -0.27 -6.13
CA LEU A 130 -13.87 -0.02 -5.09
C LEU A 130 -15.03 0.82 -5.64
N ALA A 131 -14.75 1.86 -6.43
CA ALA A 131 -15.78 2.66 -7.07
C ALA A 131 -16.67 1.83 -8.03
N SER A 132 -16.09 0.92 -8.81
CA SER A 132 -16.86 0.04 -9.72
C SER A 132 -17.72 -0.99 -8.99
N GLN A 133 -17.36 -1.35 -7.75
CA GLN A 133 -18.18 -2.16 -6.86
C GLN A 133 -19.30 -1.36 -6.16
N GLY A 134 -19.43 -0.06 -6.46
CA GLY A 134 -20.49 0.81 -5.94
C GLY A 134 -20.14 1.54 -4.64
N TYR A 135 -18.87 1.59 -4.24
CA TYR A 135 -18.43 2.41 -3.12
C TYR A 135 -18.20 3.87 -3.54
N ALA A 136 -18.24 4.78 -2.57
CA ALA A 136 -17.93 6.19 -2.77
C ALA A 136 -16.55 6.37 -3.39
N GLU A 137 -16.42 7.38 -4.26
CA GLU A 137 -15.11 7.76 -4.77
C GLU A 137 -14.30 8.42 -3.66
N VAL A 138 -13.01 8.12 -3.62
CA VAL A 138 -12.05 8.67 -2.65
C VAL A 138 -10.99 9.51 -3.37
N LEU A 139 -10.41 10.47 -2.66
CA LEU A 139 -9.23 11.21 -3.08
C LEU A 139 -7.96 10.50 -2.56
N LEU A 140 -6.85 10.65 -3.28
CA LEU A 140 -5.55 10.07 -2.91
C LEU A 140 -4.57 11.18 -2.52
N SER A 141 -3.71 10.93 -1.54
CA SER A 141 -2.49 11.75 -1.37
C SER A 141 -1.48 11.44 -2.49
N ALA A 142 -0.48 12.32 -2.63
CA ALA A 142 0.78 11.89 -3.24
C ALA A 142 1.43 10.79 -2.37
N PRO A 143 2.23 9.89 -2.96
CA PRO A 143 3.01 8.90 -2.21
C PRO A 143 4.04 9.56 -1.27
N GLU A 144 4.10 9.09 -0.02
CA GLU A 144 5.19 9.40 0.91
C GLU A 144 6.22 8.26 0.87
N ASN A 145 7.48 8.57 0.52
CA ASN A 145 8.49 7.56 0.17
C ASN A 145 9.61 7.51 1.20
N HIS A 146 9.96 6.31 1.66
CA HIS A 146 10.95 6.08 2.71
C HIS A 146 11.83 4.87 2.41
N LYS A 147 12.94 4.79 3.15
CA LYS A 147 13.79 3.61 3.25
C LYS A 147 13.87 3.22 4.74
N ASN A 148 13.72 1.94 5.04
CA ASN A 148 13.84 1.30 6.35
C ASN A 148 12.81 1.65 7.42
N THR A 149 12.56 2.93 7.62
CA THR A 149 11.71 3.43 8.71
C THR A 149 10.97 4.66 8.26
N ILE A 150 9.76 4.81 8.78
CA ILE A 150 8.97 6.04 8.71
C ILE A 150 9.03 6.62 10.12
N PRO A 151 9.95 7.56 10.41
CA PRO A 151 10.31 7.93 11.79
C PRO A 151 9.11 8.37 12.62
N ASP A 152 8.24 9.17 12.03
CA ASP A 152 7.08 9.74 12.72
C ASP A 152 5.84 8.84 12.60
N GLY A 153 5.90 7.76 11.82
CA GLY A 153 4.71 7.03 11.40
C GLY A 153 3.82 7.87 10.47
N ILE A 154 2.68 7.30 10.11
CA ILE A 154 1.79 7.87 9.09
C ILE A 154 0.41 8.21 9.65
N PRO A 155 -0.26 9.23 9.10
CA PRO A 155 -1.64 9.51 9.45
C PRO A 155 -2.51 8.31 9.04
N PHE A 156 -3.52 8.01 9.85
CA PHE A 156 -4.49 6.95 9.62
C PHE A 156 -5.82 7.34 10.26
N ASN A 157 -6.87 6.57 9.98
CA ASN A 157 -8.15 6.75 10.64
C ASN A 157 -8.09 6.15 12.05
N TYR A 158 -8.14 6.99 13.09
CA TYR A 158 -8.08 6.58 14.50
C TYR A 158 -9.18 5.64 14.97
N ASP A 159 -10.28 5.54 14.20
CA ASP A 159 -11.34 4.58 14.47
C ASP A 159 -10.99 3.15 14.05
N LEU A 160 -9.84 2.94 13.40
CA LEU A 160 -9.34 1.63 12.98
C LEU A 160 -8.38 1.06 14.02
N TYR A 161 -8.56 -0.21 14.34
CA TYR A 161 -7.66 -0.93 15.25
C TYR A 161 -6.84 -2.00 14.54
N LYS A 162 -7.28 -2.41 13.35
CA LYS A 162 -6.67 -3.49 12.58
C LYS A 162 -6.29 -3.04 11.19
N LYS A 163 -5.26 -3.70 10.67
CA LYS A 163 -4.83 -3.60 9.28
C LYS A 163 -4.64 -5.00 8.70
N THR A 164 -4.83 -5.09 7.40
CA THR A 164 -4.52 -6.29 6.63
C THR A 164 -3.12 -6.15 6.07
N GLU A 165 -2.26 -7.13 6.35
CA GLU A 165 -0.94 -7.28 5.77
C GLU A 165 -0.96 -8.42 4.77
N ILE A 166 -0.50 -8.19 3.54
CA ILE A 166 -0.52 -9.16 2.45
C ILE A 166 0.89 -9.31 1.91
N LEU A 167 1.43 -10.53 2.01
CA LEU A 167 2.76 -10.88 1.55
C LEU A 167 2.68 -11.54 0.18
N PHE A 168 3.45 -11.01 -0.76
CA PHE A 168 3.56 -11.54 -2.12
C PHE A 168 4.96 -12.10 -2.38
N GLN A 169 4.98 -13.27 -3.02
CA GLN A 169 6.20 -13.91 -3.48
C GLN A 169 6.29 -13.85 -5.00
N PHE A 170 7.09 -12.92 -5.52
CA PHE A 170 7.45 -12.87 -6.94
C PHE A 170 8.84 -13.45 -7.13
N TRP A 171 9.06 -14.07 -8.29
CA TRP A 171 10.36 -14.63 -8.66
C TRP A 171 10.94 -15.63 -7.64
N LYS A 172 10.06 -16.43 -7.02
CA LYS A 172 10.39 -17.45 -5.99
C LYS A 172 10.97 -16.87 -4.70
N GLN A 173 10.75 -15.58 -4.41
CA GLN A 173 11.24 -14.96 -3.18
C GLN A 173 10.18 -14.02 -2.59
N LYS A 174 10.16 -13.92 -1.25
CA LYS A 174 9.42 -12.87 -0.54
C LYS A 174 10.00 -11.51 -0.92
N CYS A 175 9.21 -10.68 -1.58
CA CYS A 175 9.73 -9.44 -2.17
C CYS A 175 8.85 -8.23 -1.89
N VAL A 176 7.54 -8.45 -1.75
CA VAL A 176 6.56 -7.38 -1.62
C VAL A 176 5.65 -7.66 -0.44
N VAL A 177 5.38 -6.62 0.33
CA VAL A 177 4.34 -6.62 1.36
C VAL A 177 3.47 -5.40 1.15
N VAL A 178 2.15 -5.58 1.19
CA VAL A 178 1.18 -4.48 1.21
C VAL A 178 0.46 -4.49 2.54
N GLU A 179 0.48 -3.38 3.25
CA GLU A 179 -0.37 -3.14 4.41
C GLU A 179 -1.50 -2.19 4.03
N ILE A 180 -2.74 -2.55 4.38
CA ILE A 180 -3.93 -1.77 4.04
C ILE A 180 -4.88 -1.71 5.24
N CYS A 181 -5.41 -0.53 5.51
CA CYS A 181 -6.53 -0.33 6.42
C CYS A 181 -7.53 0.64 5.79
N MET A 182 -8.82 0.42 5.97
CA MET A 182 -9.88 1.24 5.38
C MET A 182 -11.08 1.30 6.33
N GLY A 183 -11.48 2.51 6.69
CA GLY A 183 -12.74 2.80 7.36
C GLY A 183 -13.93 2.58 6.44
N GLN A 184 -15.14 2.63 7.00
CA GLN A 184 -16.34 2.47 6.19
C GLN A 184 -16.37 3.45 5.01
N LEU A 185 -16.54 2.89 3.81
CA LEU A 185 -16.81 3.66 2.60
C LEU A 185 -18.32 3.64 2.35
N PRO A 186 -18.96 4.81 2.21
CA PRO A 186 -20.38 4.88 1.84
C PRO A 186 -20.64 4.14 0.52
N ARG A 187 -21.82 3.52 0.39
CA ARG A 187 -22.29 2.97 -0.90
C ARG A 187 -22.93 4.09 -1.72
N ARG A 188 -22.67 4.13 -3.03
CA ARG A 188 -23.34 5.04 -3.95
C ARG A 188 -24.83 4.71 -3.99
N GLY A 189 -25.67 5.64 -3.53
CA GLY A 189 -27.12 5.48 -3.52
C GLY A 189 -27.74 4.95 -2.21
N ALA A 190 -26.94 4.87 -1.13
CA ALA A 190 -27.43 4.67 0.23
C ALA A 190 -27.62 6.00 0.97
#